data_AF-Q98EP1-F1
#
_entry.id   AF-Q98EP1-F1
#
_cell.length_a   1.000
_cell.length_b   1.000
_cell.length_c   1.000
_cell.angle_alpha   90.00
_cell.angle_beta   90.00
_cell.angle_gamma   90.00
#
_symmetry.space_group_name_H-M   'P 1'
#
loop_
_entity.id
_entity.type
_entity.pdbx_description
1 polymer ?
#
loop_
_entity_poly.entity_id
_entity_poly.type
_entity_poly.pdbx_seq_one_letter_code
_entity_poly.pdbx_strand_id
1 'polypeptide(L)'
;MAHLSGAADFCQGGIAEILVAWRAGCRPLPASCAMATCRQQLETGMLALIQTIVMALDLYWWIIIASAIFSWLYAFNVVNSRNQFVGSIGNMLYRLTEPALRPIRRFMPDLGGIDISPIILLLILFFVRQFILTTVAPLVL
;
A
#
# COMPACT_ATOMS: atom_id res chain seq x y z
N MET A 1 -9.51 -9.82 46.79
CA MET A 1 -9.49 -8.40 46.37
C MET A 1 -8.05 -7.92 46.42
N ALA A 2 -7.50 -7.57 45.25
CA ALA A 2 -6.23 -6.86 44.99
C ALA A 2 -4.94 -7.50 45.56
N HIS A 3 -3.79 -7.56 44.89
CA HIS A 3 -3.22 -6.68 43.87
C HIS A 3 -2.14 -7.48 43.10
N LEU A 4 -2.13 -7.39 41.78
CA LEU A 4 -1.01 -7.77 40.92
C LEU A 4 0.04 -6.65 40.97
N SER A 5 1.29 -6.94 41.32
CA SER A 5 2.47 -6.13 40.98
C SER A 5 3.75 -6.89 41.36
N GLY A 6 4.66 -7.13 40.42
CA GLY A 6 5.95 -7.75 40.75
C GLY A 6 6.77 -8.36 39.61
N ALA A 7 6.58 -7.92 38.35
CA ALA A 7 7.38 -8.41 37.22
C ALA A 7 7.95 -7.27 36.36
N ALA A 8 8.19 -6.09 36.94
CA ALA A 8 8.56 -4.86 36.20
C ALA A 8 9.88 -4.17 36.62
N ASP A 9 10.72 -4.77 37.48
CA ASP A 9 11.73 -3.97 38.20
C ASP A 9 13.22 -4.25 37.90
N PHE A 10 13.62 -4.94 36.82
CA PHE A 10 15.04 -5.26 36.58
C PHE A 10 15.60 -4.79 35.22
N CYS A 11 15.69 -3.47 35.03
CA CYS A 11 16.44 -2.84 33.93
C CYS A 11 17.04 -1.47 34.36
N GLN A 12 17.87 -1.45 35.40
CA GLN A 12 18.60 -0.26 35.84
C GLN A 12 20.05 -0.32 35.33
N GLY A 13 20.28 0.18 34.11
CA GLY A 13 21.60 0.36 33.49
C GLY A 13 22.07 1.82 33.56
N GLY A 14 23.32 2.05 33.96
CA GLY A 14 23.89 3.36 34.25
C GLY A 14 24.25 4.22 33.03
N ILE A 15 24.50 5.50 33.28
CA ILE A 15 24.60 6.61 32.31
C ILE A 15 25.73 6.45 31.27
N ALA A 16 26.77 5.66 31.59
CA ALA A 16 27.89 5.40 30.68
C ALA A 16 27.50 4.48 29.48
N GLU A 17 26.49 3.61 29.63
CA GLU A 17 26.04 2.73 28.54
C GLU A 17 25.14 3.45 27.51
N ILE A 18 24.57 4.59 27.89
CA ILE A 18 23.72 5.40 27.02
C ILE A 18 24.52 5.95 25.84
N LEU A 19 25.79 6.33 26.04
CA LEU A 19 26.59 7.00 25.00
C LEU A 19 27.16 6.05 23.94
N VAL A 20 27.41 4.78 24.26
CA VAL A 20 27.88 3.78 23.29
C VAL A 20 26.70 3.13 22.55
N ALA A 21 25.55 2.94 23.22
CA ALA A 21 24.32 2.40 22.61
C ALA A 21 23.72 3.31 21.51
N TRP A 22 24.02 4.62 21.53
CA TRP A 22 23.52 5.58 20.53
C TRP A 22 24.24 5.53 19.18
N ARG A 23 25.45 4.94 19.08
CA ARG A 23 26.25 4.93 17.84
C ARG A 23 26.10 3.69 16.97
N ALA A 24 25.53 2.59 17.49
CA ALA A 24 25.40 1.33 16.76
C ALA A 24 23.96 0.81 16.63
N GLY A 25 22.96 1.55 17.12
CA GLY A 25 21.54 1.17 16.97
C GLY A 25 21.14 -0.15 17.63
N CYS A 26 21.97 -0.69 18.53
CA CYS A 26 21.68 -1.91 19.31
C CYS A 26 21.95 -1.63 20.78
N ARG A 27 20.96 -1.87 21.64
CA ARG A 27 21.12 -1.86 23.11
C ARG A 27 21.76 -3.16 23.60
N PRO A 28 22.58 -3.14 24.68
CA PRO A 28 22.96 -4.36 25.37
C PRO A 28 21.72 -4.90 26.11
N LEU A 29 21.26 -6.10 25.74
CA LEU A 29 20.18 -6.81 26.43
C LEU A 29 20.74 -8.13 26.99
N PRO A 30 20.35 -8.53 28.22
CA PRO A 30 20.81 -9.77 28.85
C PRO A 30 20.29 -11.00 28.09
N ALA A 31 20.98 -12.14 28.26
CA ALA A 31 20.85 -13.37 27.45
C ALA A 31 19.42 -13.96 27.35
N SER A 32 18.50 -13.59 28.24
CA SER A 32 17.08 -13.97 28.19
C SER A 32 16.22 -13.10 27.25
N CYS A 33 16.68 -11.91 26.82
CA CYS A 33 16.00 -11.03 25.85
C CYS A 33 16.57 -11.11 24.42
N ALA A 34 17.74 -11.73 24.25
CA ALA A 34 18.46 -11.76 22.97
C ALA A 34 17.67 -12.44 21.82
N MET A 35 16.80 -13.41 22.13
CA MET A 35 15.97 -14.06 21.11
C MET A 35 14.83 -13.17 20.58
N ALA A 36 14.36 -12.18 21.33
CA ALA A 36 13.32 -11.27 20.87
C ALA A 36 13.87 -10.24 19.86
N THR A 37 15.10 -9.77 20.06
CA THR A 37 15.67 -8.66 19.29
C THR A 37 16.26 -9.10 17.94
N CYS A 38 16.81 -10.32 17.83
CA CYS A 38 17.28 -10.86 16.54
C CYS A 38 16.12 -11.11 15.55
N ARG A 39 14.94 -11.51 16.05
CA ARG A 39 13.69 -11.58 15.28
C ARG A 39 13.24 -10.20 14.77
N GLN A 40 13.40 -9.17 15.59
CA GLN A 40 12.89 -7.82 15.31
C GLN A 40 13.63 -7.06 14.20
N GLN A 41 14.88 -7.45 13.90
CA GLN A 41 15.69 -6.79 12.86
C GLN A 41 15.47 -7.37 11.45
N LEU A 42 15.00 -8.62 11.31
CA LEU A 42 14.62 -9.21 10.02
C LEU A 42 13.23 -8.75 9.55
N GLU A 43 12.34 -8.42 10.48
CA GLU A 43 10.96 -7.99 10.17
C GLU A 43 10.88 -6.58 9.56
N THR A 44 11.76 -5.64 9.93
CA THR A 44 11.70 -4.25 9.44
C THR A 44 12.06 -4.11 7.96
N GLY A 45 12.96 -4.93 7.43
CA GLY A 45 13.33 -4.92 6.02
C GLY A 45 12.20 -5.40 5.11
N MET A 46 11.52 -6.49 5.49
CA MET A 46 10.40 -7.04 4.70
C MET A 46 9.17 -6.13 4.76
N LEU A 47 8.93 -5.46 5.89
CA LEU A 47 7.89 -4.44 6.02
C LEU A 47 8.06 -3.28 5.03
N ALA A 48 9.29 -2.78 4.86
CA ALA A 48 9.54 -1.67 3.93
C ALA A 48 9.23 -2.03 2.46
N LEU A 49 9.57 -3.26 2.05
CA LEU A 49 9.25 -3.76 0.71
C LEU A 49 7.74 -3.89 0.50
N ILE A 50 7.02 -4.49 1.45
CA ILE A 50 5.55 -4.64 1.38
C ILE A 50 4.88 -3.27 1.32
N GLN A 51 5.30 -2.32 2.17
CA GLN A 51 4.76 -0.97 2.17
C GLN A 51 5.01 -0.23 0.85
N THR A 52 6.18 -0.41 0.24
CA THR A 52 6.49 0.19 -1.06
C THR A 52 5.56 -0.35 -2.15
N ILE A 53 5.27 -1.66 -2.15
CA ILE A 53 4.33 -2.28 -3.09
C ILE A 53 2.91 -1.77 -2.86
N VAL A 54 2.46 -1.71 -1.60
CA VAL A 54 1.13 -1.20 -1.25
C VAL A 54 0.97 0.27 -1.68
N MET A 55 2.01 1.09 -1.48
CA MET A 55 2.03 2.48 -1.95
C MET A 55 1.91 2.56 -3.49
N ALA A 56 2.60 1.68 -4.22
CA ALA A 56 2.48 1.64 -5.68
C ALA A 56 1.07 1.23 -6.14
N LEU A 57 0.43 0.28 -5.44
CA LEU A 57 -0.97 -0.10 -5.69
C LEU A 57 -1.93 1.07 -5.41
N ASP A 58 -1.72 1.81 -4.32
CA ASP A 58 -2.51 2.99 -3.98
C ASP A 58 -2.36 4.10 -5.04
N LEU A 59 -1.15 4.32 -5.54
CA LEU A 59 -0.91 5.25 -6.65
C LEU A 59 -1.66 4.81 -7.91
N TYR A 60 -1.61 3.52 -8.24
CA TYR A 60 -2.33 2.98 -9.40
C TYR A 60 -3.85 3.12 -9.24
N TRP A 61 -4.38 2.91 -8.04
CA TRP A 61 -5.80 3.10 -7.72
C TRP A 61 -6.27 4.53 -8.04
N TRP A 62 -5.47 5.54 -7.70
CA TRP A 62 -5.76 6.93 -8.08
C TRP A 62 -5.72 7.18 -9.59
N ILE A 63 -4.80 6.54 -10.33
CA ILE A 63 -4.75 6.63 -11.80
C ILE A 63 -6.03 6.04 -12.42
N ILE A 64 -6.51 4.90 -11.91
CA ILE A 64 -7.77 4.30 -12.38
C ILE A 64 -8.94 5.26 -12.17
N ILE A 65 -9.03 5.89 -10.98
CA ILE A 65 -10.06 6.89 -10.70
C ILE A 65 -9.97 8.07 -11.65
N ALA A 66 -8.78 8.62 -11.86
CA ALA A 66 -8.58 9.71 -12.81
C ALA A 66 -9.08 9.32 -14.21
N SER A 67 -8.80 8.09 -14.67
CA SER A 67 -9.31 7.59 -15.95
C SER A 67 -10.83 7.45 -15.99
N ALA A 68 -11.44 6.98 -14.89
CA ALA A 68 -12.90 6.82 -14.77
C ALA A 68 -13.61 8.18 -14.84
N ILE A 69 -13.12 9.15 -14.07
CA ILE A 69 -13.61 10.53 -14.09
C ILE A 69 -13.44 11.12 -15.49
N PHE A 70 -12.27 10.97 -16.11
CA PHE A 70 -12.01 11.47 -17.46
C PHE A 70 -12.97 10.85 -18.49
N SER A 71 -13.25 9.55 -18.38
CA SER A 71 -14.23 8.85 -19.23
C SER A 71 -15.63 9.45 -19.10
N TRP A 72 -16.08 9.75 -17.88
CA TRP A 72 -17.39 10.41 -17.67
C TRP A 72 -17.40 11.85 -18.17
N LEU A 73 -16.32 12.61 -17.95
CA LEU A 73 -16.21 13.96 -18.48
C LEU A 73 -16.31 13.98 -20.01
N TYR A 74 -15.74 12.98 -20.69
CA TYR A 74 -15.85 12.81 -22.13
C TYR A 74 -17.27 12.38 -22.56
N ALA A 75 -17.86 11.39 -21.89
CA ALA A 75 -19.19 10.88 -22.21
C ALA A 75 -20.28 11.96 -22.06
N PHE A 76 -20.17 12.82 -21.05
CA PHE A 76 -21.11 13.92 -20.82
C PHE A 76 -20.76 15.22 -21.57
N ASN A 77 -19.82 15.19 -22.52
CA ASN A 77 -19.37 16.36 -23.29
C ASN A 77 -18.92 17.55 -22.41
N VAL A 78 -18.46 17.29 -21.18
CA VAL A 78 -17.96 18.34 -20.27
C VAL A 78 -16.59 18.84 -20.74
N VAL A 79 -15.78 17.94 -21.30
CA VAL A 79 -14.45 18.27 -21.86
C VAL A 79 -14.43 18.09 -23.36
N ASN A 80 -13.81 19.04 -24.06
CA ASN A 80 -13.71 19.03 -25.52
C ASN A 80 -12.41 18.36 -25.97
N SER A 81 -12.52 17.20 -26.63
CA SER A 81 -11.37 16.47 -27.19
C SER A 81 -10.66 17.17 -28.34
N ARG A 82 -11.25 18.22 -28.92
CA ARG A 82 -10.59 19.03 -29.95
C ARG A 82 -9.39 19.80 -29.38
N ASN A 83 -9.33 20.01 -28.07
CA ASN A 83 -8.15 20.56 -27.43
C ASN A 83 -7.06 19.48 -27.30
N GLN A 84 -5.91 19.70 -27.95
CA GLN A 84 -4.78 18.77 -27.95
C GLN A 84 -4.30 18.42 -26.55
N PHE A 85 -4.36 19.36 -25.60
CA PHE A 85 -3.96 19.13 -24.21
C PHE A 85 -4.84 18.07 -23.54
N VAL A 86 -6.16 18.23 -23.63
CA VAL A 86 -7.15 17.31 -23.05
C VAL A 86 -7.05 15.94 -23.71
N GLY A 87 -6.96 15.89 -25.04
CA GLY A 87 -6.80 14.65 -25.78
C GLY A 87 -5.51 13.89 -25.42
N SER A 88 -4.41 14.61 -25.14
CA SER A 88 -3.15 13.99 -24.72
C SER A 88 -3.25 13.35 -23.34
N ILE A 89 -3.87 14.02 -22.38
CA ILE A 89 -4.10 13.47 -21.03
C ILE A 89 -5.01 12.24 -21.11
N GLY A 90 -6.11 12.32 -21.86
CA GLY A 90 -7.01 11.20 -22.07
C GLY A 90 -6.32 9.98 -22.66
N ASN A 91 -5.49 10.18 -23.69
CA ASN A 91 -4.71 9.12 -24.31
C ASN A 91 -3.66 8.52 -23.36
N MET A 92 -3.01 9.35 -22.54
CA MET A 92 -2.08 8.86 -21.52
C MET A 92 -2.80 7.98 -20.50
N LEU A 93 -3.91 8.46 -19.92
CA LEU A 93 -4.70 7.70 -18.96
C LEU A 93 -5.19 6.39 -19.57
N TYR A 94 -5.75 6.44 -20.78
CA TYR A 94 -6.20 5.25 -21.50
C TYR A 94 -5.07 4.22 -21.65
N ARG A 95 -3.87 4.64 -22.11
CA ARG A 95 -2.73 3.72 -22.28
C ARG A 95 -2.23 3.11 -20.97
N LEU A 96 -2.28 3.87 -19.87
CA LEU A 96 -1.87 3.38 -18.55
C LEU A 96 -2.86 2.38 -17.96
N THR A 97 -4.16 2.55 -18.24
CA THR A 97 -5.22 1.72 -17.65
C THR A 97 -5.66 0.56 -18.55
N GLU A 98 -5.46 0.66 -19.86
CA GLU A 98 -5.82 -0.37 -20.85
C GLU A 98 -5.31 -1.78 -20.53
N PRO A 99 -4.05 -2.05 -20.13
CA PRO A 99 -3.61 -3.42 -19.87
C PRO A 99 -4.40 -4.11 -18.75
N ALA A 100 -4.90 -3.35 -17.76
CA ALA A 100 -5.71 -3.88 -16.66
C ALA A 100 -7.22 -3.86 -16.97
N LEU A 101 -7.70 -2.86 -17.72
CA LEU A 101 -9.12 -2.73 -18.07
C LEU A 101 -9.54 -3.61 -19.25
N ARG A 102 -8.64 -3.88 -20.21
CA ARG A 102 -8.94 -4.66 -21.42
C ARG A 102 -9.50 -6.05 -21.13
N PRO A 103 -8.95 -6.84 -20.18
CA PRO A 103 -9.54 -8.13 -19.82
C PRO A 103 -10.95 -7.99 -19.27
N ILE A 104 -11.19 -6.98 -18.41
CA ILE A 104 -12.50 -6.75 -17.78
C ILE A 104 -13.54 -6.34 -18.83
N ARG A 105 -13.17 -5.45 -19.76
CA ARG A 105 -14.03 -5.00 -20.87
C ARG A 105 -14.49 -6.15 -21.76
N ARG A 106 -13.68 -7.19 -21.96
CA ARG A 106 -14.06 -8.36 -22.78
C ARG A 106 -15.22 -9.18 -22.18
N PHE A 107 -15.44 -9.10 -20.88
CA PHE A 107 -16.51 -9.83 -20.20
C PHE A 107 -17.79 -9.01 -20.04
N MET A 108 -17.74 -7.71 -20.28
CA MET A 108 -18.89 -6.84 -20.10
C MET A 108 -19.57 -6.52 -21.44
N PRO A 109 -20.91 -6.46 -21.46
CA PRO A 109 -21.63 -5.90 -22.61
C PRO A 109 -21.41 -4.38 -22.69
N ASP A 110 -21.46 -3.82 -23.91
CA ASP A 110 -21.33 -2.38 -24.12
C ASP A 110 -22.57 -1.64 -23.56
N LEU A 111 -22.36 -0.81 -22.53
CA LEU A 111 -23.41 -0.07 -21.81
C LEU A 111 -23.65 1.35 -22.35
N GLY A 112 -23.51 1.56 -23.66
CA GLY A 112 -23.88 2.83 -24.29
C GLY A 112 -23.03 4.03 -23.86
N GLY A 113 -21.70 3.86 -23.77
CA GLY A 113 -20.76 4.95 -23.51
C GLY A 113 -20.42 5.19 -22.03
N ILE A 114 -21.01 4.43 -21.10
CA ILE A 114 -20.64 4.43 -19.68
C ILE A 114 -19.78 3.21 -19.38
N ASP A 115 -18.48 3.45 -19.18
CA ASP A 115 -17.53 2.41 -18.80
C ASP A 115 -17.62 2.10 -17.30
N ILE A 116 -18.22 0.96 -16.94
CA ILE A 116 -18.23 0.45 -15.55
C ILE A 116 -16.94 -0.30 -15.20
N SER A 117 -16.12 -0.63 -16.21
CA SER A 117 -14.85 -1.38 -16.07
C SER A 117 -13.93 -0.84 -14.98
N PRO A 118 -13.72 0.48 -14.87
CA PRO A 118 -12.87 1.05 -13.82
C PRO A 118 -13.37 0.74 -12.41
N ILE A 119 -14.69 0.73 -12.18
CA ILE A 119 -15.27 0.42 -10.87
C ILE A 119 -14.93 -1.01 -10.47
N ILE A 120 -15.11 -1.96 -11.39
CA ILE A 120 -14.76 -3.37 -11.15
C ILE A 120 -13.26 -3.52 -10.87
N LEU A 121 -12.41 -2.83 -11.63
CA LEU A 121 -10.97 -2.85 -11.40
C LEU A 121 -10.58 -2.27 -10.04
N LEU A 122 -11.23 -1.19 -9.60
CA LEU A 122 -11.01 -0.59 -8.28
C LEU A 122 -11.37 -1.56 -7.15
N LEU A 123 -12.45 -2.33 -7.29
CA LEU A 123 -12.83 -3.36 -6.33
C LEU A 123 -11.80 -4.49 -6.26
N ILE A 124 -11.30 -4.94 -7.41
CA ILE A 124 -10.23 -5.95 -7.49
C ILE A 124 -8.95 -5.42 -6.83
N LEU A 125 -8.53 -4.20 -7.14
CA LEU A 125 -7.33 -3.59 -6.55
C LEU A 125 -7.46 -3.42 -5.04
N PHE A 126 -8.64 -2.98 -4.56
CA PHE A 126 -8.91 -2.89 -3.13
C PHE A 126 -8.79 -4.25 -2.44
N PHE A 127 -9.39 -5.29 -3.03
CA PHE A 127 -9.27 -6.65 -2.52
C PHE A 127 -7.82 -7.13 -2.48
N VAL A 128 -7.06 -6.94 -3.57
CA VAL A 128 -5.64 -7.33 -3.65
C VAL A 128 -4.82 -6.61 -2.57
N ARG A 129 -5.04 -5.32 -2.37
CA ARG A 129 -4.39 -4.55 -1.31
C ARG A 129 -4.70 -5.14 0.08
N GLN A 130 -5.97 -5.39 0.38
CA GLN A 130 -6.34 -5.95 1.68
C GLN A 130 -5.85 -7.36 1.88
N PHE A 131 -5.84 -8.17 0.82
CA PHE A 131 -5.28 -9.52 0.87
C PHE A 131 -3.78 -9.49 1.19
N ILE A 132 -3.01 -8.57 0.59
CA ILE A 132 -1.59 -8.40 0.88
C ILE A 132 -1.39 -8.01 2.35
N LEU A 133 -2.15 -7.04 2.86
CA LEU A 133 -1.98 -6.54 4.23
C LEU A 133 -2.43 -7.54 5.31
N THR A 134 -3.50 -8.27 5.07
CA THR A 134 -4.11 -9.15 6.09
C THR A 134 -3.60 -10.59 6.03
N THR A 135 -3.18 -11.07 4.85
CA THR A 135 -2.78 -12.46 4.65
C THR A 135 -1.29 -12.59 4.35
N VAL A 136 -0.76 -11.79 3.41
CA VAL A 136 0.65 -11.93 2.98
C VAL A 136 1.61 -11.35 4.01
N ALA A 137 1.35 -10.14 4.52
CA ALA A 137 2.23 -9.48 5.48
C ALA A 137 2.48 -10.32 6.76
N PRO A 138 1.47 -10.84 7.47
CA PRO A 138 1.71 -11.65 8.67
C PRO A 138 2.20 -13.08 8.36
N LEU A 139 2.16 -13.53 7.11
CA LEU A 139 2.71 -14.83 6.71
C LEU A 139 4.22 -14.75 6.40
N VAL A 140 4.70 -13.56 6.03
CA VAL A 140 6.10 -13.31 5.68
C VAL A 140 6.92 -12.80 6.88
N LEU A 141 6.26 -12.16 7.85
CA LEU A 141 6.86 -11.66 9.10
C LEU A 141 6.73 -12.71 10.22
#